data_AF-A0AAU5X7I7-F1
#
_entry.id   AF-A0AAU5X7I7-F1
#
_cell.length_a   1.000
_cell.length_b   1.000
_cell.length_c   1.000
_cell.angle_alpha   90.00
_cell.angle_beta   90.00
_cell.angle_gamma   90.00
#
_symmetry.space_group_name_H-M   'P 1'
#
loop_
_entity.id
_entity.type
_entity.pdbx_description
1 polymer ?
#
loop_
_entity_poly.entity_id
_entity_poly.type
_entity_poly.pdbx_seq_one_letter_code
_entity_poly.pdbx_strand_id
1 'polypeptide(L)'
;MATSTHACADPRASLADRVRASRLPPPDVRQRIRREARVPLREMATHLEVTPMTVLRWERGEAEPRIDHAISYRRLLDELVQVMRETA
;
A
#
# COMPACT_ATOMS: atom_id res chain seq x y z
N MET A 1 -1.76 18.27 -17.57
CA MET A 1 -1.38 18.27 -16.14
C MET A 1 -2.43 17.48 -15.38
N ALA A 2 -2.14 16.23 -15.00
CA ALA A 2 -3.11 15.39 -14.31
C ALA A 2 -3.11 15.76 -12.82
N THR A 3 -4.21 16.34 -12.35
CA THR A 3 -4.50 16.51 -10.93
C THR A 3 -4.86 15.13 -10.37
N SER A 4 -3.91 14.48 -9.70
CA SER A 4 -4.18 13.22 -9.00
C SER A 4 -5.09 13.48 -7.79
N THR A 5 -6.39 13.24 -8.00
CA THR A 5 -7.42 13.16 -6.98
C THR A 5 -7.21 11.90 -6.15
N HIS A 6 -6.35 11.95 -5.14
CA HIS A 6 -6.21 10.86 -4.17
C HIS A 6 -7.36 10.94 -3.16
N ALA A 7 -8.55 10.52 -3.55
CA ALA A 7 -9.70 10.45 -2.65
C ALA A 7 -10.00 9.00 -2.25
N CYS A 8 -9.57 8.60 -1.06
CA CYS A 8 -10.32 7.63 -0.23
C CYS A 8 -9.94 7.76 1.26
N ALA A 9 -9.79 8.99 1.75
CA ALA A 9 -9.89 9.23 3.19
C ALA A 9 -11.38 9.52 3.48
N ASP A 10 -12.01 8.69 4.30
CA ASP A 10 -13.34 8.99 4.83
C ASP A 10 -13.28 10.39 5.49
N PRO A 11 -14.03 11.39 5.01
CA PRO A 11 -13.99 12.74 5.55
C PRO A 11 -14.47 12.82 7.01
N ARG A 12 -15.04 11.74 7.55
CA ARG A 12 -15.47 11.62 8.95
C ARG A 12 -14.46 10.90 9.85
N ALA A 13 -13.42 10.29 9.30
CA ALA A 13 -12.41 9.59 10.09
C ALA A 13 -11.58 10.58 10.92
N SER A 14 -11.35 10.27 12.18
CA SER A 14 -10.48 11.11 13.01
C SER A 14 -9.04 11.08 12.50
N LEU A 15 -8.25 12.12 12.80
CA LEU A 15 -6.82 12.13 12.50
C LEU A 15 -6.12 10.91 13.11
N ALA A 16 -6.51 10.50 14.32
CA ALA A 16 -5.96 9.32 14.98
C ALA A 16 -6.26 8.03 14.19
N ASP A 17 -7.47 7.89 13.64
CA ASP A 17 -7.83 6.73 12.81
C ASP A 17 -7.01 6.69 11.53
N ARG A 18 -6.81 7.85 10.87
CA ARG A 18 -5.96 7.95 9.67
C ARG A 18 -4.52 7.56 9.96
N VAL A 19 -3.95 8.03 11.08
CA VAL A 19 -2.59 7.65 11.50
C VAL A 19 -2.48 6.16 11.80
N ARG A 20 -3.49 5.54 12.43
CA ARG A 20 -3.48 4.08 12.66
C ARG A 20 -3.55 3.31 11.35
N ALA A 21 -4.43 3.72 10.45
CA ALA A 21 -4.61 3.08 9.14
C ALA A 21 -3.40 3.23 8.21
N SER A 22 -2.57 4.28 8.38
CA SER A 22 -1.37 4.50 7.57
C SER A 22 -0.13 3.75 8.05
N ARG A 23 -0.22 2.95 9.13
CA ARG A 23 0.95 2.23 9.68
C ARG A 23 1.30 1.04 8.80
N LEU A 24 2.31 1.23 7.96
CA LEU A 24 2.85 0.16 7.12
C LEU A 24 3.79 -0.77 7.91
N PRO A 25 3.88 -2.06 7.53
CA PRO A 25 4.93 -2.92 8.04
C PRO A 25 6.31 -2.46 7.50
N PRO A 26 7.43 -3.00 8.03
CA PRO A 26 8.77 -2.69 7.53
C PRO A 26 8.91 -2.95 6.00
N PRO A 27 9.76 -2.20 5.28
CA PRO A 27 9.86 -2.29 3.82
C PRO A 27 10.11 -3.70 3.27
N ASP A 28 10.99 -4.48 3.91
CA ASP A 28 11.30 -5.87 3.56
C ASP A 28 10.07 -6.78 3.69
N VAL A 29 9.25 -6.55 4.72
CA VAL A 29 7.99 -7.28 4.94
C VAL A 29 6.97 -6.94 3.85
N ARG A 30 6.88 -5.68 3.42
CA ARG A 30 6.01 -5.26 2.31
C ARG A 30 6.36 -6.04 1.03
N GLN A 31 7.64 -6.08 0.69
CA GLN A 31 8.14 -6.81 -0.47
C GLN A 31 7.88 -8.31 -0.36
N ARG A 32 8.09 -8.89 0.82
CA ARG A 32 7.86 -10.32 1.06
C ARG A 32 6.39 -10.70 0.84
N ILE A 33 5.45 -9.96 1.44
CA ILE A 33 4.01 -10.17 1.26
C ILE A 33 3.66 -10.17 -0.24
N ARG A 34 4.11 -9.15 -0.98
CA ARG A 34 3.83 -9.06 -2.42
C ARG A 34 4.38 -10.27 -3.20
N ARG A 35 5.61 -10.69 -2.90
CA ARG A 35 6.27 -11.82 -3.59
C ARG A 35 5.61 -13.15 -3.26
N GLU A 36 5.25 -13.39 -2.01
CA GLU A 36 4.56 -14.61 -1.57
C GLU A 36 3.15 -14.70 -2.18
N ALA A 37 2.45 -13.56 -2.29
CA ALA A 37 1.19 -13.45 -3.01
C ALA A 37 1.33 -13.55 -4.54
N ARG A 38 2.56 -13.68 -5.08
CA ARG A 38 2.88 -13.72 -6.52
C ARG A 38 2.36 -12.52 -7.32
N VAL A 39 2.18 -11.36 -6.66
CA VAL A 39 1.70 -10.14 -7.30
C VAL A 39 2.86 -9.40 -7.98
N PRO A 40 2.79 -9.15 -9.30
CA PRO A 40 3.82 -8.39 -9.99
C PRO A 40 3.78 -6.92 -9.55
N LEU A 41 4.96 -6.30 -9.46
CA LEU A 41 5.09 -4.92 -8.99
C LEU A 41 4.23 -3.92 -9.78
N ARG A 42 4.05 -4.14 -11.09
CA ARG A 42 3.22 -3.31 -11.96
C ARG A 42 1.74 -3.33 -11.57
N GLU A 43 1.22 -4.47 -11.12
CA GLU A 43 -0.20 -4.63 -10.80
C GLU A 43 -0.52 -3.98 -9.46
N MET A 44 0.37 -4.16 -8.48
CA MET A 44 0.30 -3.43 -7.22
C MET A 44 0.37 -1.91 -7.46
N ALA A 45 1.27 -1.46 -8.34
CA ALA A 45 1.38 -0.05 -8.68
C ALA A 45 0.12 0.51 -9.37
N THR A 46 -0.45 -0.24 -10.33
CA THR A 46 -1.73 0.12 -10.97
C THR A 46 -2.84 0.26 -9.94
N HIS A 47 -2.97 -0.67 -9.00
CA HIS A 47 -4.01 -0.61 -7.96
C HIS A 47 -3.82 0.59 -7.01
N LEU A 48 -2.57 0.96 -6.73
CA LEU A 48 -2.23 2.11 -5.88
C LEU A 48 -2.19 3.44 -6.63
N GLU A 49 -2.47 3.44 -7.93
CA GLU A 49 -2.43 4.61 -8.82
C GLU A 49 -1.07 5.32 -8.83
N VAL A 50 0.02 4.56 -8.74
CA VAL A 50 1.40 5.07 -8.78
C VAL A 50 2.23 4.34 -9.83
N THR A 51 3.47 4.81 -10.04
CA THR A 51 4.41 4.09 -10.92
C THR A 51 4.99 2.86 -10.22
N PRO A 52 5.39 1.80 -10.96
CA PRO A 52 6.09 0.66 -10.38
C PRO A 52 7.39 1.05 -9.66
N MET A 53 8.10 2.06 -10.15
CA MET A 53 9.29 2.61 -9.51
C MET A 53 8.97 3.20 -8.13
N THR A 54 7.82 3.87 -7.98
CA THR A 54 7.36 4.39 -6.69
C THR A 54 7.19 3.27 -5.66
N VAL A 55 6.51 2.18 -6.03
CA VAL A 55 6.33 1.01 -5.15
C VAL A 55 7.68 0.36 -4.82
N LEU A 56 8.58 0.23 -5.80
CA LEU A 56 9.92 -0.31 -5.57
C LEU A 56 10.68 0.47 -4.50
N ARG A 57 10.65 1.80 -4.56
CA ARG A 57 11.33 2.67 -3.60
C ARG A 57 10.73 2.55 -2.19
N TRP A 58 9.41 2.40 -2.10
CA TRP A 58 8.72 2.14 -0.82
C TRP A 58 9.07 0.78 -0.20
N GLU A 59 9.19 -0.25 -1.03
CA GLU A 59 9.59 -1.60 -0.60
C GLU A 59 11.08 -1.70 -0.23
N ARG A 60 11.91 -0.79 -0.73
CA ARG A 60 13.32 -0.69 -0.38
C ARG A 60 13.60 0.27 0.79
N GLY A 61 12.58 1.00 1.26
CA GLY A 61 12.75 2.04 2.28
C GLY A 61 13.48 3.30 1.77
N GLU A 62 13.62 3.47 0.46
CA GLU A 62 14.25 4.64 -0.16
C GLU A 62 13.33 5.88 -0.16
N ALA A 63 12.03 5.67 0.04
CA ALA A 63 11.02 6.71 0.20
C ALA A 63 9.84 6.14 1.00
N GLU A 64 9.06 7.02 1.63
CA GLU A 64 7.80 6.64 2.27
C GLU A 64 6.59 7.21 1.51
N PRO A 65 5.46 6.49 1.45
CA PRO A 65 4.23 7.00 0.86
C PRO A 65 3.62 8.12 1.68
N ARG A 66 2.87 9.01 1.01
CA ARG A 66 1.97 9.95 1.69
C ARG A 66 0.85 9.20 2.40
N ILE A 67 0.24 9.84 3.41
CA ILE A 67 -0.73 9.20 4.30
C ILE A 67 -1.87 8.47 3.55
N ASP A 68 -2.42 9.05 2.49
CA ASP A 68 -3.54 8.43 1.76
C ASP A 68 -3.09 7.18 0.99
N HIS A 69 -1.91 7.22 0.34
CA HIS A 69 -1.31 6.03 -0.26
C HIS A 69 -0.88 5.00 0.77
N ALA A 70 -0.40 5.43 1.94
CA ALA A 70 0.00 4.52 3.01
C ALA A 70 -1.21 3.74 3.52
N ILE A 71 -2.38 4.38 3.64
CA ILE A 71 -3.64 3.73 3.99
C ILE A 71 -4.06 2.73 2.92
N SER A 72 -4.12 3.14 1.64
CA SER A 72 -4.49 2.23 0.54
C SER A 72 -3.52 1.05 0.42
N TYR A 73 -2.22 1.32 0.56
CA TYR A 73 -1.19 0.28 0.52
C TYR A 73 -1.31 -0.67 1.71
N ARG A 74 -1.59 -0.14 2.91
CA ARG A 74 -1.81 -1.00 4.08
C ARG A 74 -2.98 -1.94 3.88
N ARG A 75 -4.12 -1.43 3.38
CA ARG A 75 -5.31 -2.24 3.09
C ARG A 75 -5.01 -3.34 2.07
N LEU A 76 -4.36 -2.99 0.96
CA LEU A 76 -3.96 -3.97 -0.05
C LEU A 76 -3.06 -5.06 0.53
N LEU A 77 -2.05 -4.71 1.35
CA LEU A 77 -1.19 -5.70 1.99
C LEU A 77 -1.96 -6.62 2.94
N ASP A 78 -2.96 -6.10 3.65
CA ASP A 78 -3.81 -6.89 4.53
C ASP A 78 -4.67 -7.89 3.76
N GLU A 79 -5.28 -7.46 2.65
CA GLU A 79 -6.05 -8.33 1.76
C GLU A 79 -5.18 -9.46 1.19
N LEU A 80 -3.96 -9.15 0.72
CA LEU A 80 -3.04 -10.17 0.22
C LEU A 80 -2.66 -11.20 1.30
N VAL A 81 -2.43 -10.74 2.54
CA VAL A 81 -2.15 -11.65 3.66
C VAL A 81 -3.35 -12.55 3.97
N GLN A 82 -4.59 -12.05 3.87
CA GLN A 82 -5.77 -12.90 4.07
C GLN A 82 -5.89 -13.94 2.97
N VAL A 83 -5.76 -13.55 1.70
CA VAL A 83 -5.82 -14.49 0.56
C VAL A 83 -4.76 -15.58 0.68
N MET A 84 -3.54 -15.22 1.07
CA MET A 84 -2.46 -16.19 1.30
C MET A 84 -2.77 -17.19 2.43
N ARG A 85 -3.49 -16.75 3.47
CA ARG A 85 -3.89 -17.62 4.61
C ARG A 85 -5.05 -18.54 4.25
N GLU A 86 -6.00 -18.07 3.45
CA GLU A 86 -7.13 -18.88 2.97
C GLU A 86 -6.70 -19.99 2.00
N THR A 87 -5.56 -19.78 1.34
CA THR A 87 -5.00 -20.73 0.36
C THR A 87 -3.99 -21.70 1.00
N ALA A 88 -3.69 -21.58 2.30
CA ALA A 88 -2.74 -22.40 3.04
C ALA A 88 -3.42 -23.55 3.81
#